data_AF-A0A8J4YGH2-F1
#
_entry.id   AF-A0A8J4YGH2-F1
#
_cell.length_a   1.000
_cell.length_b   1.000
_cell.length_c   1.000
_cell.angle_alpha   90.00
_cell.angle_beta   90.00
_cell.angle_gamma   90.00
#
_symmetry.space_group_name_H-M   'P 1'
#
loop_
_entity.id
_entity.type
_entity.pdbx_description
1 polymer ?
#
loop_
_entity_poly.entity_id
_entity_poly.type
_entity_poly.pdbx_seq_one_letter_code
_entity_poly.pdbx_strand_id
1 'polypeptide(L)'
;MGSAAAVREVFSLYERYGQSSYIGEAVTQEQHALQAAAWLRGKVVLGALLHDVGHLVGLRDDHAPMVTQGVTLGTPRHEYVGEMPTSES
;
A
#
# COMPACT_ATOMS: atom_id res chain seq x y z
N MET A 1 -16.13 -1.38 10.66
CA MET A 1 -15.72 0.06 10.55
C MET A 1 -16.65 0.86 9.63
N GLY A 2 -16.95 2.12 9.97
CA GLY A 2 -17.61 3.05 9.04
C GLY A 2 -16.63 3.62 7.99
N SER A 3 -17.15 4.13 6.88
CA SER A 3 -16.33 4.63 5.75
C SER A 3 -15.31 5.71 6.16
N ALA A 4 -15.68 6.61 7.06
CA ALA A 4 -14.77 7.65 7.58
C ALA A 4 -13.58 7.08 8.37
N ALA A 5 -13.77 5.97 9.09
CA ALA A 5 -12.69 5.33 9.82
C ALA A 5 -11.70 4.64 8.87
N ALA A 6 -12.21 3.97 7.83
CA ALA A 6 -11.37 3.33 6.82
C ALA A 6 -10.54 4.36 6.04
N VAL A 7 -11.11 5.51 5.69
CA VAL A 7 -10.38 6.59 5.03
C VAL A 7 -9.24 7.10 5.91
N ARG A 8 -9.48 7.34 7.21
CA ARG A 8 -8.42 7.76 8.14
C ARG A 8 -7.29 6.74 8.25
N GLU A 9 -7.63 5.46 8.24
CA GLU A 9 -6.62 4.39 8.30
C GLU A 9 -5.73 4.41 7.05
N VAL A 10 -6.32 4.56 5.85
CA VAL A 10 -5.54 4.70 4.61
C VAL A 10 -4.59 5.89 4.67
N PHE A 11 -5.07 7.07 5.10
CA PHE A 11 -4.19 8.23 5.26
C PHE A 11 -3.07 7.96 6.26
N SER A 12 -3.38 7.31 7.37
CA SER A 12 -2.40 6.99 8.40
C SER A 12 -1.34 5.97 7.93
N LEU A 13 -1.68 5.05 7.04
CA LEU A 13 -0.72 4.16 6.39
C LEU A 13 0.25 4.95 5.52
N TYR A 14 -0.24 5.87 4.69
CA TYR A 14 0.61 6.72 3.85
C TYR A 14 1.48 7.68 4.66
N GLU A 15 0.95 8.30 5.72
CA GLU A 15 1.72 9.17 6.61
C GLU A 15 2.89 8.43 7.28
N ARG A 16 2.68 7.18 7.71
CA ARG A 16 3.68 6.39 8.43
C ARG A 16 4.67 5.69 7.51
N TYR A 17 4.19 5.14 6.39
CA TYR A 17 4.94 4.20 5.56
C TYR A 17 5.11 4.65 4.11
N GLY A 18 4.44 5.73 3.68
CA GLY A 18 4.46 6.20 2.30
C GLY A 18 5.84 6.61 1.78
N GLN A 19 6.75 7.02 2.67
CA GLN A 19 8.14 7.35 2.35
C GLN A 19 9.07 6.12 2.32
N SER A 20 8.55 4.92 2.56
CA SER A 20 9.33 3.68 2.42
C SER A 20 9.67 3.40 0.97
N SER A 21 10.80 2.71 0.73
CA SER A 21 11.21 2.30 -0.61
C SER A 21 10.11 1.48 -1.30
N TYR A 22 9.83 1.81 -2.55
CA TYR A 22 9.04 0.97 -3.43
C TYR A 22 9.97 -0.05 -4.11
N ILE A 23 10.29 -1.13 -3.38
CA ILE A 23 10.80 -2.42 -3.88
C ILE A 23 11.83 -2.29 -5.02
N GLY A 24 13.02 -1.78 -4.70
CA GLY A 24 14.13 -1.72 -5.65
C GLY A 24 14.00 -0.65 -6.74
N GLU A 25 12.90 0.10 -6.76
CA GLU A 25 12.73 1.28 -7.61
C GLU A 25 13.18 2.56 -6.90
N ALA A 26 13.55 3.57 -7.69
CA ALA A 26 14.00 4.88 -7.21
C ALA A 26 12.83 5.82 -6.85
N VAL A 27 11.76 5.25 -6.29
CA VAL A 27 10.57 5.98 -5.82
C VAL A 27 10.09 5.40 -4.48
N THR A 28 9.29 6.19 -3.76
CA THR A 28 8.61 5.74 -2.55
C THR A 28 7.26 5.09 -2.87
N GLN A 29 6.70 4.36 -1.91
CA GLN A 29 5.35 3.79 -2.02
C GLN A 29 4.30 4.85 -2.38
N GLU A 30 4.36 6.01 -1.73
CA GLU A 30 3.48 7.15 -2.02
C GLU A 30 3.70 7.72 -3.42
N GLN A 31 4.95 7.88 -3.85
CA GLN A 31 5.26 8.38 -5.19
C GLN A 31 4.74 7.45 -6.29
N HIS A 32 4.92 6.14 -6.15
CA HIS A 32 4.39 5.15 -7.08
C HIS A 32 2.85 5.23 -7.17
N ALA A 33 2.16 5.22 -6.02
CA ALA A 33 0.70 5.32 -5.98
C ALA A 33 0.18 6.61 -6.64
N LEU A 34 0.82 7.75 -6.39
CA LEU A 34 0.48 9.03 -7.00
C LEU A 34 0.75 9.05 -8.51
N GLN A 35 1.87 8.49 -8.96
CA GLN A 35 2.21 8.38 -10.38
C GLN A 35 1.21 7.49 -11.13
N ALA A 36 0.83 6.35 -10.54
CA ALA A 36 -0.17 5.44 -11.10
C ALA A 36 -1.54 6.12 -11.29
N ALA A 37 -1.91 7.02 -10.38
CA ALA A 37 -3.20 7.71 -10.40
C ALA A 37 -3.20 9.03 -11.21
N ALA A 38 -2.04 9.65 -11.46
CA ALA A 38 -1.89 11.05 -11.90
C ALA A 38 -2.73 11.46 -13.12
N TRP A 39 -2.87 10.55 -14.09
CA TRP A 39 -3.54 10.84 -15.37
C TRP A 39 -4.94 10.24 -15.48
N LEU A 40 -5.42 9.56 -14.44
CA LEU A 40 -6.71 8.87 -14.44
C LEU A 40 -7.84 9.80 -14.00
N ARG A 41 -9.09 9.39 -14.24
CA ARG A 41 -10.29 10.15 -13.90
C ARG A 41 -11.38 9.24 -13.32
N GLY A 42 -12.27 9.82 -12.54
CA GLY A 42 -13.39 9.11 -11.92
C GLY A 42 -12.95 8.07 -10.89
N LYS A 43 -13.74 7.00 -10.75
CA LYS A 43 -13.53 5.97 -9.71
C LYS A 43 -12.21 5.20 -9.84
N VAL A 44 -11.64 5.14 -11.05
CA VAL A 44 -10.38 4.41 -11.31
C VAL A 44 -9.19 5.08 -10.63
N VAL A 45 -9.25 6.39 -10.35
CA VAL A 45 -8.23 7.11 -9.57
C VAL A 45 -8.02 6.46 -8.20
N LEU A 46 -9.10 6.10 -7.51
CA LEU A 46 -9.02 5.45 -6.20
C LEU A 46 -8.46 4.04 -6.31
N GLY A 47 -8.85 3.29 -7.35
CA GLY A 47 -8.28 1.96 -7.61
C GLY A 47 -6.77 2.02 -7.83
N ALA A 48 -6.29 2.95 -8.66
CA ALA A 48 -4.86 3.12 -8.91
C ALA A 48 -4.09 3.63 -7.68
N LEU A 49 -4.67 4.53 -6.88
CA LEU A 49 -4.04 4.99 -5.65
C LEU A 49 -3.90 3.87 -4.60
N LEU A 50 -4.81 2.89 -4.62
CA LEU A 50 -4.89 1.87 -3.56
C LEU A 50 -4.43 0.48 -4.01
N HIS A 51 -4.04 0.29 -5.28
CA HIS A 51 -3.75 -1.04 -5.82
C HIS A 51 -2.66 -1.79 -5.03
N ASP A 52 -1.66 -1.06 -4.55
CA ASP A 52 -0.53 -1.59 -3.78
C ASP A 52 -0.59 -1.29 -2.28
N VAL A 53 -1.75 -0.85 -1.75
CA VAL A 53 -1.89 -0.46 -0.33
C VAL A 53 -1.52 -1.58 0.65
N GLY A 54 -1.62 -2.84 0.21
CA GLY A 54 -1.21 -4.01 0.97
C GLY A 54 0.28 -4.03 1.33
N HIS A 55 1.15 -3.32 0.59
CA HIS A 55 2.54 -3.13 1.00
C HIS A 55 2.66 -2.32 2.28
N LEU A 56 1.87 -1.25 2.43
CA LEU A 56 1.87 -0.42 3.64
C LEU A 56 1.30 -1.18 4.84
N VAL A 57 0.24 -1.98 4.61
CA VAL A 57 -0.32 -2.88 5.62
C VAL A 57 0.72 -3.91 6.05
N GLY A 58 1.44 -4.50 5.09
CA GLY A 58 2.53 -5.43 5.37
C GLY A 58 3.63 -4.83 6.23
N LEU A 59 4.00 -3.57 5.98
CA LEU A 59 4.97 -2.83 6.79
C LEU A 59 4.45 -2.53 8.21
N ARG A 60 3.16 -2.17 8.35
CA ARG A 60 2.52 -1.95 9.66
C ARG A 60 2.54 -3.20 10.52
N ASP A 61 2.22 -4.33 9.91
CA ASP A 61 2.03 -5.61 10.59
C ASP A 61 3.33 -6.44 10.64
N ASP A 62 4.46 -5.87 10.24
CA ASP A 62 5.79 -6.50 10.22
C ASP A 62 5.81 -7.86 9.49
N HIS A 63 5.15 -7.92 8.34
CA HIS A 63 5.15 -9.13 7.52
C HIS A 63 6.55 -9.42 7.01
N ALA A 64 6.97 -10.69 7.11
CA ALA A 64 8.18 -11.16 6.48
C ALA A 64 8.14 -10.83 4.97
N PRO A 65 9.19 -10.20 4.42
CA PRO A 65 9.20 -9.83 3.02
C PRO A 65 9.23 -11.06 2.13
N MET A 66 8.59 -10.97 0.97
CA MET A 66 8.81 -11.89 -0.13
C MET A 66 10.24 -11.68 -0.64
N VAL A 67 11.05 -12.73 -0.62
CA VAL A 67 12.43 -12.69 -1.14
C VAL A 67 12.59 -13.78 -2.18
N THR A 68 13.05 -13.43 -3.38
CA THR A 68 13.40 -14.39 -4.44
C THR A 68 14.85 -14.19 -4.84
N GLN A 69 15.66 -15.26 -4.83
CA GLN A 69 17.07 -15.21 -5.23
C GLN A 69 17.87 -14.09 -4.53
N GLY A 70 17.55 -13.77 -3.27
CA GLY A 70 18.20 -12.71 -2.50
C GLY A 70 17.66 -11.29 -2.76
N VAL A 71 16.66 -11.12 -3.63
CA VAL A 71 16.01 -9.85 -3.91
C VAL A 71 14.71 -9.74 -3.13
N THR A 72 14.55 -8.67 -2.36
CA THR A 72 13.30 -8.34 -1.68
C THR A 72 12.27 -7.81 -2.67
N LEU A 73 11.10 -8.44 -2.70
CA LEU A 73 9.96 -8.16 -3.56
C LEU A 73 8.76 -7.59 -2.79
N GLY A 74 9.01 -7.02 -1.60
CA GLY A 74 7.98 -6.40 -0.76
C GLY A 74 7.09 -7.40 -0.04
N THR A 75 5.86 -6.99 0.30
CA THR A 75 4.88 -7.82 1.02
C THR A 75 4.35 -8.93 0.13
N PRO A 76 4.40 -10.21 0.56
CA PRO A 76 3.83 -11.30 -0.20
C PRO A 76 2.32 -11.15 -0.31
N ARG A 77 1.77 -11.41 -1.51
CA ARG A 77 0.31 -11.38 -1.73
C ARG A 77 -0.32 -10.04 -1.29
N HIS A 78 0.34 -8.92 -1.58
CA HIS A 78 -0.09 -7.58 -1.16
C HIS A 78 -1.51 -7.26 -1.65
N GLU A 79 -1.97 -7.83 -2.76
CA GLU A 79 -3.33 -7.73 -3.25
C GLU A 79 -4.35 -8.31 -2.26
N TYR A 80 -4.04 -9.45 -1.63
CA TYR A 80 -4.88 -10.05 -0.60
C TYR A 80 -4.75 -9.32 0.72
N VAL A 81 -3.53 -8.92 1.11
CA VAL A 81 -3.28 -8.18 2.35
C VAL A 81 -4.04 -6.85 2.36
N GLY A 82 -4.10 -6.14 1.22
CA GLY A 82 -4.83 -4.89 1.08
C GLY A 82 -6.36 -5.03 1.01
N GLU A 83 -6.87 -6.21 0.63
CA GLU A 83 -8.31 -6.51 0.63
C GLU A 83 -8.84 -6.80 2.04
N MET A 84 -8.00 -7.35 2.92
CA MET A 84 -8.44 -7.79 4.24
C MET A 84 -8.94 -6.61 5.08
N PRO A 85 -10.12 -6.73 5.73
CA PRO A 85 -10.55 -5.75 6.72
C PRO A 85 -9.47 -5.63 7.79
N THR A 86 -9.02 -4.41 8.08
CA THR A 86 -8.13 -4.19 9.23
C THR A 86 -8.84 -4.73 10.47
N SER A 87 -8.24 -5.73 11.12
CA SER A 87 -8.82 -6.37 12.30
C SER A 87 -9.17 -5.30 13.32
N GLU A 88 -10.40 -5.31 13.83
CA GLU A 88 -10.82 -4.41 14.90
C GLU A 88 -9.88 -4.58 16.10
N SER A 89 -9.15 -3.51 16.42
CA SER A 89 -8.44 -3.33 17.68
C SER A 89 -9.27 -2.46 18.61
#